data_AF-A0A5P3XCQ1-F1
#
_entry.id   AF-A0A5P3XCQ1-F1
#
_cell.length_a   1.000
_cell.length_b   1.000
_cell.length_c   1.000
_cell.angle_alpha   90.00
_cell.angle_beta   90.00
_cell.angle_gamma   90.00
#
_symmetry.space_group_name_H-M   'P 1'
#
loop_
_entity.id
_entity.type
_entity.pdbx_description
1 polymer ?
#
loop_
_entity_poly.entity_id
_entity_poly.type
_entity_poly.pdbx_seq_one_letter_code
_entity_poly.pdbx_strand_id
1 'polypeptide(L)'
;MEKMTNQYKIKALELTETGEAKTGTNVDEVVIGLAPAFLKFQTKTLVDTSHSDILTELIAGIEEEGLKARIVRFIRTSDVSFIANDAAKISGSGIGIGIQSKGTTVIHQKDLLPLNNLELFPQAPLLTLDIYRLIGKNAAKYAKGESPNPVPTKNDQMVRPKFMAKAALFHIKETKYVEVGAKPIQIDVKF
;
A
#
# COMPACT_ATOMS: atom_id res chain seq x y z
N MET A 1 -35.25 31.89 10.19
CA MET A 1 -34.72 31.35 8.92
C MET A 1 -33.61 30.37 9.30
N GLU A 2 -33.95 29.10 9.47
CA GLU A 2 -32.97 28.05 9.83
C GLU A 2 -32.04 27.81 8.63
N LYS A 3 -30.73 27.91 8.87
CA LYS A 3 -29.73 27.52 7.88
C LYS A 3 -29.75 26.00 7.75
N MET A 4 -30.34 25.48 6.67
CA MET A 4 -30.13 24.09 6.27
C MET A 4 -28.63 23.90 6.01
N THR A 5 -27.98 23.17 6.91
CA THR A 5 -26.58 22.79 6.75
C THR A 5 -26.58 21.62 5.79
N ASN A 6 -26.24 21.85 4.52
CA ASN A 6 -26.05 20.76 3.56
C ASN A 6 -24.85 19.92 4.02
N GLN A 7 -25.13 18.78 4.65
CA GLN A 7 -24.11 17.79 4.99
C GLN A 7 -23.81 16.95 3.74
N TYR A 8 -22.73 17.31 3.04
CA TYR A 8 -22.17 16.44 2.02
C TYR A 8 -21.29 15.39 2.72
N LYS A 9 -21.65 14.11 2.59
CA LYS A 9 -20.77 13.01 2.98
C LYS A 9 -19.89 12.65 1.80
N ILE A 10 -18.58 12.66 2.01
CA ILE A 10 -17.64 12.04 1.07
C ILE A 10 -18.01 10.56 0.99
N LYS A 11 -18.20 10.07 -0.22
CA LYS A 11 -18.57 8.68 -0.45
C LYS A 11 -17.37 7.79 -0.07
N ALA A 12 -17.69 6.67 0.59
CA ALA A 12 -16.68 5.79 1.15
C ALA A 12 -15.97 5.02 0.03
N LEU A 13 -14.67 4.75 0.22
CA LEU A 13 -13.88 3.93 -0.69
C LEU A 13 -14.47 2.52 -0.78
N GLU A 14 -14.93 2.12 -1.97
CA GLU A 14 -15.48 0.80 -2.25
C GLU A 14 -14.47 -0.04 -3.04
N LEU A 15 -14.17 -1.25 -2.55
CA LEU A 15 -13.24 -2.20 -3.19
C LEU A 15 -14.02 -3.41 -3.69
N THR A 16 -13.85 -3.78 -4.96
CA THR A 16 -14.44 -4.99 -5.54
C THR A 16 -13.34 -5.91 -6.09
N GLU A 17 -13.36 -7.19 -5.72
CA GLU A 17 -12.47 -8.21 -6.29
C GLU A 17 -12.99 -8.63 -7.68
N THR A 18 -12.19 -8.47 -8.73
CA THR A 18 -12.62 -8.64 -10.13
C THR A 18 -11.96 -9.81 -10.88
N GLY A 19 -11.18 -10.63 -10.16
CA GLY A 19 -10.56 -11.85 -10.68
C GLY A 19 -9.04 -11.85 -10.54
N GLU A 20 -8.34 -12.70 -11.31
CA GLU A 20 -6.88 -12.76 -11.30
C GLU A 20 -6.26 -11.48 -11.88
N ALA A 21 -5.32 -10.88 -11.15
CA ALA A 21 -4.55 -9.74 -11.62
C ALA A 21 -3.50 -10.21 -12.64
N LYS A 22 -3.56 -9.62 -13.84
CA LYS A 22 -2.58 -9.86 -14.90
C LYS A 22 -1.43 -8.86 -14.83
N THR A 23 -0.34 -9.18 -15.51
CA THR A 23 0.75 -8.25 -15.77
C THR A 23 0.23 -7.09 -16.63
N GLY A 24 0.46 -5.86 -16.17
CA GLY A 24 0.08 -4.65 -16.87
C GLY A 24 1.00 -4.37 -18.05
N THR A 25 0.44 -3.79 -19.11
CA THR A 25 1.18 -3.33 -20.30
C THR A 25 1.34 -1.80 -20.34
N ASN A 26 0.68 -1.09 -19.42
CA ASN A 26 0.75 0.36 -19.34
C ASN A 26 2.00 0.78 -18.57
N VAL A 27 2.91 1.51 -19.20
CA VAL A 27 4.12 2.03 -18.56
C VAL A 27 3.82 3.14 -17.56
N ASP A 28 2.66 3.81 -17.69
CA ASP A 28 2.22 4.90 -16.80
C ASP A 28 1.35 4.37 -15.65
N GLU A 29 1.72 3.24 -15.05
CA GLU A 29 1.04 2.67 -13.88
C GLU A 29 1.99 2.40 -12.72
N VAL A 30 1.46 2.47 -11.49
CA VAL A 30 2.11 1.96 -10.29
C VAL A 30 1.15 0.99 -9.62
N VAL A 31 1.62 -0.22 -9.33
CA VAL A 31 0.80 -1.24 -8.65
C VAL A 31 0.93 -1.10 -7.15
N ILE A 32 -0.21 -0.97 -6.46
CA ILE A 32 -0.28 -1.05 -4.99
C ILE A 32 -0.72 -2.46 -4.61
N GLY A 33 0.21 -3.23 -4.07
CA GLY A 33 0.03 -4.55 -3.50
C GLY A 33 -0.49 -4.51 -2.07
N LEU A 34 -1.74 -4.89 -1.89
CA LEU A 34 -2.39 -5.07 -0.60
C LEU A 34 -2.08 -6.46 -0.05
N ALA A 35 -1.69 -6.52 1.21
CA ALA A 35 -1.59 -7.78 1.95
C ALA A 35 -2.97 -8.45 2.13
N PRO A 36 -3.02 -9.76 2.49
CA PRO A 36 -4.24 -10.55 2.44
C PRO A 36 -5.43 -9.95 3.22
N ALA A 37 -5.16 -9.37 4.39
CA ALA A 37 -6.19 -8.85 5.28
C ALA A 37 -6.52 -7.36 5.11
N PHE A 38 -5.72 -6.61 4.32
CA PHE A 38 -5.80 -5.16 4.27
C PHE A 38 -7.15 -4.69 3.70
N LEU A 39 -7.91 -3.94 4.50
CA LEU A 39 -9.23 -3.39 4.16
C LEU A 39 -10.24 -4.49 3.81
N LYS A 40 -10.07 -5.67 4.42
CA LYS A 40 -10.98 -6.84 4.29
C LYS A 40 -11.26 -7.46 5.65
N PHE A 41 -10.23 -7.95 6.32
CA PHE A 41 -10.32 -8.54 7.66
C PHE A 41 -9.70 -7.67 8.75
N GLN A 42 -8.83 -6.73 8.35
CA GLN A 42 -8.32 -5.64 9.18
C GLN A 42 -8.59 -4.33 8.45
N THR A 43 -9.04 -3.32 9.18
CA THR A 43 -9.45 -2.01 8.61
C THR A 43 -8.63 -0.83 9.14
N LYS A 44 -7.73 -1.07 10.09
CA LYS A 44 -6.87 -0.06 10.71
C LYS A 44 -5.47 -0.61 11.01
N THR A 45 -4.49 0.29 11.10
CA THR A 45 -3.09 -0.02 11.41
C THR A 45 -2.82 -0.19 12.92
N LEU A 46 -1.54 -0.34 13.31
CA LEU A 46 -1.10 -0.44 14.71
C LEU A 46 -1.45 0.77 15.56
N VAL A 47 -1.65 1.93 14.95
CA VAL A 47 -1.99 3.20 15.62
C VAL A 47 -3.36 3.70 15.18
N ASP A 48 -4.24 2.77 14.79
CA ASP A 48 -5.65 3.01 14.49
C ASP A 48 -5.93 3.93 13.29
N THR A 49 -4.94 4.16 12.42
CA THR A 49 -5.10 4.85 11.14
C THR A 49 -5.95 4.00 10.19
N SER A 50 -6.96 4.60 9.55
CA SER A 50 -7.84 3.89 8.63
C SER A 50 -7.12 3.42 7.38
N HIS A 51 -7.37 2.18 6.96
CA HIS A 51 -6.88 1.66 5.69
C HIS A 51 -7.48 2.36 4.47
N SER A 52 -8.72 2.83 4.56
CA SER A 52 -9.36 3.59 3.48
C SER A 52 -8.58 4.87 3.20
N ASP A 53 -8.21 5.58 4.26
CA ASP A 53 -7.54 6.87 4.18
C ASP A 53 -6.12 6.68 3.67
N ILE A 54 -5.42 5.66 4.17
CA ILE A 54 -4.09 5.29 3.68
C ILE A 54 -4.10 4.96 2.19
N LEU A 55 -5.05 4.12 1.74
CA LEU A 55 -5.14 3.75 0.33
C LEU A 55 -5.49 4.96 -0.54
N THR A 56 -6.34 5.85 -0.04
CA THR A 56 -6.68 7.11 -0.71
C THR A 56 -5.45 8.00 -0.89
N GLU A 57 -4.62 8.16 0.15
CA GLU A 57 -3.40 8.97 0.05
C GLU A 57 -2.34 8.37 -0.87
N LEU A 58 -2.16 7.04 -0.85
CA LEU A 58 -1.25 6.37 -1.78
C LEU A 58 -1.69 6.58 -3.23
N ILE A 59 -2.99 6.40 -3.52
CA ILE A 59 -3.57 6.62 -4.85
C ILE A 59 -3.37 8.07 -5.27
N ALA A 60 -3.76 9.02 -4.41
CA ALA A 60 -3.69 10.44 -4.71
C ALA A 60 -2.24 10.90 -4.93
N GLY A 61 -1.26 10.37 -4.18
CA GLY A 61 0.15 10.64 -4.41
C GLY A 61 0.64 10.18 -5.79
N ILE A 62 0.17 9.03 -6.28
CA ILE A 62 0.50 8.54 -7.62
C ILE A 62 -0.17 9.41 -8.69
N GLU A 63 -1.46 9.72 -8.53
CA GLU A 63 -2.24 10.50 -9.49
C GLU A 63 -1.76 11.96 -9.60
N GLU A 64 -1.29 12.56 -8.50
CA GLU A 64 -0.68 13.89 -8.49
C GLU A 64 0.59 13.99 -9.36
N GLU A 65 1.28 12.87 -9.59
CA GLU A 65 2.45 12.79 -10.47
C GLU A 65 2.07 12.35 -11.90
N GLY A 66 0.77 12.22 -12.20
CA GLY A 66 0.22 11.94 -13.53
C GLY A 66 0.15 10.46 -13.90
N LEU A 67 0.36 9.53 -12.97
CA LEU A 67 0.34 8.08 -13.22
C LEU A 67 -0.97 7.44 -12.71
N LYS A 68 -1.25 6.23 -13.17
CA LYS A 68 -2.41 5.45 -12.73
C LYS A 68 -2.05 4.52 -11.57
N ALA A 69 -2.80 4.58 -10.48
CA ALA A 69 -2.70 3.59 -9.41
C ALA A 69 -3.52 2.34 -9.77
N ARG A 70 -2.88 1.16 -9.77
CA ARG A 70 -3.57 -0.13 -9.96
C ARG A 70 -3.51 -0.95 -8.69
N ILE A 71 -4.67 -1.37 -8.17
CA ILE A 71 -4.76 -2.01 -6.86
C ILE A 71 -4.85 -3.52 -7.04
N VAL A 72 -4.02 -4.26 -6.31
CA VAL A 72 -3.96 -5.72 -6.39
C VAL A 72 -3.79 -6.29 -4.99
N ARG A 73 -4.53 -7.34 -4.66
CA ARG A 73 -4.37 -8.07 -3.41
C ARG A 73 -3.50 -9.31 -3.63
N PHE A 74 -2.46 -9.44 -2.83
CA PHE A 74 -1.56 -10.60 -2.84
C PHE A 74 -1.89 -11.50 -1.66
N ILE A 75 -2.36 -12.72 -1.96
CA ILE A 75 -2.75 -13.70 -0.93
C ILE A 75 -1.76 -14.86 -0.77
N ARG A 76 -0.73 -14.98 -1.62
CA ARG A 76 0.28 -16.04 -1.50
C ARG A 76 1.27 -15.90 -0.34
N THR A 77 1.35 -14.72 0.26
CA THR A 77 2.26 -14.37 1.34
C THR A 77 1.71 -13.18 2.11
N SER A 78 2.12 -13.02 3.36
CA SER A 78 1.87 -11.84 4.18
C SER A 78 3.11 -10.95 4.33
N ASP A 79 4.26 -11.34 3.77
CA ASP A 79 5.51 -10.57 3.85
C ASP A 79 5.49 -9.37 2.90
N VAL A 80 5.72 -8.17 3.44
CA VAL A 80 5.62 -6.90 2.69
C VAL A 80 6.60 -6.81 1.53
N SER A 81 7.81 -7.34 1.68
CA SER A 81 8.86 -7.23 0.66
C SER A 81 8.50 -8.11 -0.54
N PHE A 82 8.01 -9.33 -0.29
CA PHE A 82 7.50 -10.20 -1.35
C PHE A 82 6.24 -9.65 -2.02
N ILE A 83 5.33 -9.03 -1.25
CA ILE A 83 4.14 -8.36 -1.81
C ILE A 83 4.56 -7.21 -2.73
N ALA A 84 5.48 -6.35 -2.28
CA ALA A 84 5.96 -5.22 -3.07
C ALA A 84 6.72 -5.68 -4.32
N ASN A 85 7.54 -6.74 -4.20
CA ASN A 85 8.25 -7.34 -5.31
C ASN A 85 7.30 -7.92 -6.37
N ASP A 86 6.26 -8.63 -5.95
CA ASP A 86 5.25 -9.15 -6.87
C ASP A 86 4.46 -8.03 -7.55
N ALA A 87 4.07 -7.00 -6.78
CA ALA A 87 3.44 -5.80 -7.30
C ALA A 87 4.29 -5.16 -8.40
N ALA A 88 5.59 -5.00 -8.14
CA ALA A 88 6.54 -4.44 -9.10
C ALA A 88 6.67 -5.32 -10.35
N LYS A 89 6.71 -6.65 -10.21
CA LYS A 89 6.81 -7.60 -11.33
C LYS A 89 5.58 -7.60 -12.25
N ILE A 90 4.39 -7.37 -11.71
CA ILE A 90 3.18 -7.28 -12.53
C ILE A 90 2.88 -5.85 -13.00
N SER A 91 3.58 -4.85 -12.48
CA SER A 91 3.43 -3.44 -12.86
C SER A 91 4.04 -3.17 -14.24
N GLY A 92 3.31 -2.48 -15.10
CA GLY A 92 3.81 -2.10 -16.43
C GLY A 92 5.01 -1.13 -16.38
N SER A 93 5.11 -0.27 -15.36
CA SER A 93 6.31 0.55 -15.11
C SER A 93 7.46 -0.23 -14.49
N GLY A 94 7.18 -1.42 -13.94
CA GLY A 94 8.12 -2.15 -13.10
C GLY A 94 8.27 -1.64 -11.67
N ILE A 95 7.46 -0.65 -11.24
CA ILE A 95 7.42 -0.13 -9.87
C ILE A 95 6.17 -0.62 -9.14
N GLY A 96 6.35 -1.07 -7.90
CA GLY A 96 5.27 -1.51 -7.04
C GLY A 96 5.41 -1.01 -5.61
N ILE A 97 4.28 -0.79 -4.95
CA ILE A 97 4.18 -0.51 -3.52
C ILE A 97 3.63 -1.76 -2.85
N GLY A 98 4.21 -2.23 -1.76
CA GLY A 98 3.59 -3.26 -0.91
C GLY A 98 3.19 -2.68 0.42
N ILE A 99 2.00 -3.03 0.92
CA ILE A 99 1.51 -2.58 2.23
C ILE A 99 0.83 -3.70 3.00
N GLN A 100 1.25 -3.85 4.26
CA GLN A 100 0.61 -4.73 5.25
C GLN A 100 -0.51 -4.01 6.00
N SER A 101 -1.47 -4.76 6.53
CA SER A 101 -2.53 -4.22 7.39
C SER A 101 -2.00 -3.49 8.63
N LYS A 102 -0.85 -3.88 9.16
CA LYS A 102 -0.22 -3.16 10.27
C LYS A 102 0.37 -1.78 9.88
N GLY A 103 0.43 -1.47 8.58
CA GLY A 103 0.90 -0.20 8.01
C GLY A 103 2.32 -0.22 7.43
N THR A 104 3.09 -1.29 7.64
CA THR A 104 4.45 -1.38 7.07
C THR A 104 4.37 -1.38 5.55
N THR A 105 5.20 -0.55 4.92
CA THR A 105 5.11 -0.23 3.50
C THR A 105 6.50 -0.27 2.85
N VAL A 106 6.56 -0.64 1.57
CA VAL A 106 7.78 -0.73 0.76
C VAL A 106 7.50 -0.19 -0.64
N ILE A 107 8.45 0.57 -1.21
CA ILE A 107 8.52 0.84 -2.66
C ILE A 107 9.57 -0.10 -3.25
N HIS A 108 9.20 -0.85 -4.29
CA HIS A 108 10.03 -1.89 -4.90
C HIS A 108 10.09 -1.71 -6.42
N GLN A 109 11.16 -2.22 -7.03
CA GLN A 109 11.35 -2.32 -8.47
C GLN A 109 11.48 -3.80 -8.90
N LYS A 110 10.94 -4.17 -10.06
CA LYS A 110 10.84 -5.55 -10.57
C LYS A 110 12.17 -6.32 -10.64
N ASP A 111 13.27 -5.63 -10.92
CA ASP A 111 14.59 -6.26 -11.16
C ASP A 111 15.44 -6.39 -9.88
N LEU A 112 14.97 -5.84 -8.76
CA LEU A 112 15.62 -5.99 -7.46
C LEU A 112 15.30 -7.36 -6.85
N LEU A 113 16.26 -7.88 -6.07
CA LEU A 113 16.05 -9.08 -5.26
C LEU A 113 14.88 -8.87 -4.28
N PRO A 114 14.13 -9.92 -3.90
CA PRO A 114 12.90 -9.76 -3.12
C PRO A 114 13.03 -9.09 -1.75
N LEU A 115 14.23 -9.07 -1.16
CA LEU A 115 14.50 -8.41 0.13
C LEU A 115 15.25 -7.08 -0.01
N ASN A 116 15.54 -6.66 -1.23
CA ASN A 116 15.98 -5.30 -1.53
C ASN A 116 14.75 -4.43 -1.79
N ASN A 117 14.94 -3.12 -1.86
CA ASN A 117 13.86 -2.17 -2.13
C ASN A 117 14.45 -0.84 -2.59
N LEU A 118 13.60 0.04 -3.14
CA LEU A 118 13.96 1.44 -3.38
C LEU A 118 13.82 2.23 -2.08
N GLU A 119 12.68 2.10 -1.40
CA GLU A 119 12.40 2.75 -0.12
C GLU A 119 11.66 1.80 0.83
N LEU A 120 12.01 1.85 2.11
CA LEU A 120 11.43 1.01 3.15
C LEU A 120 10.91 1.87 4.30
N PHE A 121 9.70 1.56 4.75
CA PHE A 121 9.03 2.22 5.86
C PHE A 121 8.82 1.22 7.01
N PRO A 122 9.88 0.93 7.79
CA PRO A 122 9.90 -0.23 8.69
C PRO A 122 9.11 0.02 9.99
N GLN A 123 8.94 1.28 10.38
CA GLN A 123 8.26 1.68 11.63
C GLN A 123 6.86 2.21 11.33
N ALA A 124 5.93 1.30 11.07
CA ALA A 124 4.53 1.62 10.75
C ALA A 124 3.83 2.62 11.71
N PRO A 125 4.07 2.59 13.04
CA PRO A 125 3.48 3.57 13.96
C PRO A 125 3.87 5.03 13.70
N LEU A 126 4.92 5.30 12.91
CA LEU A 126 5.39 6.65 12.61
C LEU A 126 4.83 7.20 11.28
N LEU A 127 4.11 6.39 10.51
CA LEU A 127 3.60 6.74 9.20
C LEU A 127 2.28 7.50 9.33
N THR A 128 2.28 8.75 8.87
CA THR A 128 1.11 9.62 8.78
C THR A 128 0.51 9.57 7.39
N LEU A 129 -0.72 10.08 7.22
CA LEU A 129 -1.38 10.20 5.91
C LEU A 129 -0.50 10.98 4.91
N ASP A 130 0.12 12.08 5.33
CA ASP A 130 1.05 12.84 4.49
C ASP A 130 2.24 11.99 4.01
N ILE A 131 2.77 11.10 4.87
CA ILE A 131 3.85 10.19 4.49
C ILE A 131 3.35 9.20 3.44
N TYR A 132 2.16 8.61 3.61
CA TYR A 132 1.59 7.73 2.60
C TYR A 132 1.38 8.43 1.26
N ARG A 133 0.97 9.70 1.26
CA ARG A 133 0.90 10.50 0.03
C ARG A 133 2.26 10.69 -0.63
N LEU A 134 3.29 11.01 0.16
CA LEU A 134 4.67 11.12 -0.34
C LEU A 134 5.21 9.81 -0.90
N ILE A 135 4.87 8.67 -0.28
CA ILE A 135 5.20 7.33 -0.80
C ILE A 135 4.61 7.14 -2.20
N GLY A 136 3.33 7.50 -2.39
CA GLY A 136 2.68 7.47 -3.70
C GLY A 136 3.41 8.32 -4.74
N LYS A 137 3.78 9.57 -4.37
CA LYS A 137 4.54 10.47 -5.26
C LYS A 137 5.88 9.89 -5.66
N ASN A 138 6.68 9.42 -4.69
CA ASN A 138 8.00 8.89 -4.99
C ASN A 138 7.92 7.63 -5.85
N ALA A 139 6.96 6.74 -5.60
CA ALA A 139 6.72 5.58 -6.45
C ALA A 139 6.41 5.98 -7.90
N ALA A 140 5.58 7.00 -8.11
CA ALA A 140 5.30 7.52 -9.44
C ALA A 140 6.51 8.18 -10.10
N LYS A 141 7.34 8.90 -9.34
CA LYS A 141 8.62 9.45 -9.84
C LYS A 141 9.60 8.36 -10.27
N TYR A 142 9.73 7.30 -9.47
CA TYR A 142 10.53 6.14 -9.88
C TYR A 142 9.96 5.47 -11.13
N ALA A 143 8.64 5.39 -11.28
CA ALA A 143 8.00 4.82 -12.47
C ALA A 143 8.25 5.65 -13.73
N LYS A 144 8.43 6.97 -13.59
CA LYS A 144 8.89 7.88 -14.66
C LYS A 144 10.39 7.78 -14.95
N GLY A 145 11.14 6.96 -14.21
CA GLY A 145 12.60 6.86 -14.30
C GLY A 145 13.35 8.03 -13.64
N GLU A 146 12.68 8.82 -12.80
CA GLU A 146 13.30 9.89 -12.03
C GLU A 146 14.05 9.34 -10.80
N SER A 147 14.91 10.18 -10.21
CA SER A 147 15.60 9.91 -8.94
C SER A 147 15.12 10.90 -7.86
N PRO A 148 13.91 10.72 -7.31
CA PRO A 148 13.39 11.60 -6.27
C PRO A 148 14.25 11.55 -5.00
N ASN A 149 14.20 12.63 -4.21
CA ASN A 149 14.69 12.57 -2.84
C ASN A 149 13.84 11.56 -2.06
N PRO A 150 14.45 10.53 -1.42
CA PRO A 150 13.70 9.56 -0.64
C PRO A 150 12.85 10.23 0.44
N VAL A 151 11.71 9.65 0.76
CA VAL A 151 10.82 10.15 1.79
C VAL A 151 11.60 10.20 3.13
N PRO A 152 11.59 11.33 3.86
CA PRO A 152 12.38 11.49 5.07
C PRO A 152 12.12 10.37 6.08
N THR A 153 13.17 9.62 6.41
CA THR A 153 13.08 8.48 7.32
C THR A 153 12.79 8.95 8.73
N LYS A 154 11.73 8.42 9.35
CA LYS A 154 11.47 8.57 10.78
C LYS A 154 11.95 7.32 11.53
N ASN A 155 12.66 7.54 12.63
CA ASN A 155 13.13 6.47 13.50
C ASN A 155 12.90 6.87 14.96
N ASP A 156 12.19 6.03 15.71
CA ASP A 156 11.99 6.17 17.14
C ASP A 156 12.35 4.83 17.83
N GLN A 157 13.37 4.88 18.66
CA GLN A 157 13.89 3.73 19.42
C GLN A 157 12.85 3.09 20.34
N MET A 158 11.79 3.80 20.73
CA MET A 158 10.71 3.32 21.57
C MET A 158 9.58 2.65 20.78
N VAL A 159 9.57 2.72 19.44
CA VAL A 159 8.57 2.04 18.62
C VAL A 159 8.61 0.54 18.84
N ARG A 160 9.81 -0.06 18.86
CA ARG A 160 9.95 -1.50 19.09
C ARG A 160 9.43 -1.90 20.49
N PRO A 161 9.90 -1.32 21.60
CA PRO A 161 9.36 -1.61 22.93
C PRO A 161 7.83 -1.50 23.03
N LYS A 162 7.23 -0.46 22.43
CA LYS A 162 5.78 -0.20 22.52
C LYS A 162 4.94 -1.09 21.61
N PHE A 163 5.39 -1.34 20.38
CA PHE A 163 4.53 -1.87 19.32
C PHE A 163 4.94 -3.23 18.78
N MET A 164 6.14 -3.76 19.08
CA MET A 164 6.59 -5.02 18.48
C MET A 164 5.66 -6.20 18.79
N ALA A 165 5.19 -6.32 20.05
CA ALA A 165 4.22 -7.35 20.42
C ALA A 165 2.87 -7.19 19.69
N LYS A 166 2.35 -5.95 19.60
CA LYS A 166 1.11 -5.65 18.84
C LYS A 166 1.30 -5.96 17.35
N ALA A 167 2.45 -5.62 16.78
CA ALA A 167 2.81 -5.87 15.39
C ALA A 167 2.84 -7.37 15.07
N ALA A 168 3.40 -8.19 15.98
CA ALA A 168 3.39 -9.64 15.84
C ALA A 168 1.95 -10.19 15.79
N LEU A 169 1.07 -9.73 16.70
CA LEU A 169 -0.34 -10.18 16.71
C LEU A 169 -1.10 -9.76 15.44
N PHE A 170 -0.87 -8.54 14.95
CA PHE A 170 -1.45 -8.08 13.67
C PHE A 170 -1.00 -8.96 12.51
N HIS A 171 0.31 -9.23 12.43
CA HIS A 171 0.88 -10.02 11.36
C HIS A 171 0.44 -11.50 11.43
N ILE A 172 0.32 -12.08 12.63
CA ILE A 172 -0.26 -13.42 12.83
C ILE A 172 -1.68 -13.48 12.27
N LYS A 173 -2.52 -12.49 12.59
CA LYS A 173 -3.90 -12.42 12.08
C LYS A 173 -3.94 -12.27 10.57
N GLU A 174 -3.09 -11.43 9.98
CA GLU A 174 -3.00 -11.26 8.53
C GLU A 174 -2.53 -12.56 7.83
N THR A 175 -1.57 -13.25 8.44
CA THR A 175 -1.00 -14.49 7.91
C THR A 175 -2.00 -15.66 7.90
N LYS A 176 -3.07 -15.60 8.71
CA LYS A 176 -4.17 -16.59 8.65
C LYS A 176 -4.93 -16.60 7.32
N TYR A 177 -4.82 -15.53 6.53
CA TYR A 177 -5.47 -15.39 5.23
C TYR A 177 -4.50 -15.64 4.06
N VAL A 178 -3.33 -16.21 4.33
CA VAL A 178 -2.38 -16.61 3.27
C VAL A 178 -2.82 -17.94 2.66
N GLU A 179 -2.88 -17.97 1.34
CA GLU A 179 -3.17 -19.13 0.51
C GLU A 179 -1.95 -19.44 -0.36
N VAL A 180 -1.16 -20.45 0.04
CA VAL A 180 0.11 -20.76 -0.62
C VAL A 180 -0.10 -21.05 -2.11
N GLY A 181 0.66 -20.36 -2.96
CA GLY A 181 0.61 -20.52 -4.42
C GLY A 181 -0.57 -19.81 -5.11
N ALA A 182 -1.46 -19.16 -4.36
CA ALA A 182 -2.59 -18.43 -4.93
C ALA A 182 -2.14 -17.26 -5.82
N LYS A 183 -2.93 -17.00 -6.85
CA LYS A 183 -2.70 -15.89 -7.79
C LYS A 183 -3.13 -14.56 -7.17
N PRO A 184 -2.49 -13.44 -7.56
CA PRO A 184 -2.92 -12.12 -7.11
C PRO A 184 -4.32 -11.79 -7.62
N ILE A 185 -5.09 -11.03 -6.84
CA ILE A 185 -6.49 -10.69 -7.13
C ILE A 185 -6.58 -9.22 -7.51
N GLN A 186 -7.16 -8.92 -8.67
CA GLN A 186 -7.40 -7.55 -9.13
C GLN A 186 -8.48 -6.89 -8.26
N ILE A 187 -8.23 -5.65 -7.85
CA ILE A 187 -9.16 -4.84 -7.07
C ILE A 187 -9.57 -3.62 -7.88
N ASP A 188 -10.87 -3.45 -8.06
CA ASP A 188 -11.47 -2.22 -8.58
C ASP A 188 -11.83 -1.30 -7.42
N VAL A 189 -11.47 -0.02 -7.55
CA VAL A 189 -11.71 1.01 -6.54
C VAL A 189 -12.73 2.01 -7.06
N LYS A 190 -13.73 2.34 -6.24
CA LYS A 190 -14.70 3.41 -6.51
C LYS A 190 -14.72 4.39 -5.35
N PHE A 191 -14.73 5.68 -5.70
CA PHE A 191 -14.95 6.80 -4.78
C PHE A 191 -16.41 7.23 -4.77
#